data_AF-A0A921LSP8-F1
#
_entry.id   AF-A0A921LSP8-F1
#
_cell.length_a   1.000
_cell.length_b   1.000
_cell.length_c   1.000
_cell.angle_alpha   90.00
_cell.angle_beta   90.00
_cell.angle_gamma   90.00
#
_symmetry.space_group_name_H-M   'P 1'
#
loop_
_entity.id
_entity.type
_entity.pdbx_description
1 polymer ?
#
loop_
_entity_poly.entity_id
_entity_poly.type
_entity_poly.pdbx_seq_one_letter_code
_entity_poly.pdbx_strand_id
1 'polypeptide(L)'
;MSNSIAYTKNYTSILDAVYQRASVSGVLTSGRRMVRAGRNAKEIMVPKIQVSGLGDYTRNVGYKTGSITYEFETKTFNYDRGIRLLADVMDVEEAGVLDCFVEAGSELQRTQVAPEADAFTFAEIAGHEGVSTATTDYSDAEAEDVLADLRAATNAMDEAQVTTGSRYLFITPTLRGVLDDFSLANPTRSNRVLERFSRIVEVPQVRFYSHIDLLSGDEDQFGYAPAEGAYELTSDTEVVSGKTYYTESSGTYIKVASPQKSGLSTYYELVGAGAPINFLVVEKSAVIKFDKHVASRVFSPDELETLDSYMMKYRKYGIVELLDNKLDGVYASLAPLA
;
A
#
# COMPACT_ATOMS: atom_id res chain seq x y z
N MET A 1 29.29 -8.18 -40.44
CA MET A 1 27.93 -7.93 -39.94
C MET A 1 27.97 -8.08 -38.43
N SER A 2 27.79 -6.99 -37.70
CA SER A 2 27.73 -7.02 -36.23
C SER A 2 26.34 -7.51 -35.82
N ASN A 3 26.27 -8.66 -35.17
CA ASN A 3 25.05 -9.08 -34.47
C ASN A 3 24.93 -8.19 -33.23
N SER A 4 24.18 -7.09 -33.32
CA SER A 4 23.78 -6.30 -32.16
C SER A 4 22.75 -7.10 -31.39
N ILE A 5 23.19 -7.87 -30.40
CA ILE A 5 22.25 -8.70 -29.66
C ILE A 5 21.48 -7.84 -28.66
N ALA A 6 20.16 -7.76 -28.83
CA ALA A 6 19.25 -6.96 -28.03
C ALA A 6 19.00 -7.54 -26.62
N TYR A 7 20.04 -7.98 -25.92
CA TYR A 7 19.94 -8.65 -24.62
C TYR A 7 19.60 -7.70 -23.47
N THR A 8 19.82 -6.39 -23.63
CA THR A 8 19.47 -5.37 -22.61
C THR A 8 17.96 -5.27 -22.35
N LYS A 9 17.10 -5.75 -23.28
CA LYS A 9 15.64 -5.72 -23.11
C LYS A 9 15.07 -6.86 -22.26
N ASN A 10 15.81 -7.95 -22.06
CA ASN A 10 15.30 -9.12 -21.33
C ASN A 10 15.43 -8.98 -19.81
N TYR A 11 16.46 -8.25 -19.33
CA TYR A 11 16.76 -8.16 -17.90
C TYR A 11 15.62 -7.52 -17.09
N THR A 12 15.10 -6.39 -17.55
CA THR A 12 13.95 -5.72 -16.90
C THR A 12 12.71 -6.61 -16.91
N SER A 13 12.47 -7.36 -17.99
CA SER A 13 11.30 -8.24 -18.06
C SER A 13 11.36 -9.42 -17.10
N ILE A 14 12.56 -9.94 -16.82
CA ILE A 14 12.76 -11.02 -15.83
C ILE A 14 12.57 -10.46 -14.42
N LEU A 15 13.18 -9.32 -14.11
CA LEU A 15 13.00 -8.66 -12.82
C LEU A 15 11.54 -8.29 -12.55
N ASP A 16 10.83 -7.74 -13.55
CA ASP A 16 9.41 -7.42 -13.46
C ASP A 16 8.57 -8.68 -13.18
N ALA A 17 8.92 -9.81 -13.79
CA ALA A 17 8.24 -11.09 -13.54
C ALA A 17 8.49 -11.63 -12.13
N VAL A 18 9.72 -11.48 -11.60
CA VAL A 18 10.05 -11.85 -10.23
C VAL A 18 9.31 -10.95 -9.24
N TYR A 19 9.29 -9.64 -9.48
CA TYR A 19 8.53 -8.68 -8.69
C TYR A 19 7.03 -8.99 -8.71
N GLN A 20 6.45 -9.26 -9.88
CA GLN A 20 5.02 -9.59 -9.98
C GLN A 20 4.64 -10.87 -9.22
N ARG A 21 5.56 -11.83 -9.11
CA ARG A 21 5.35 -13.05 -8.33
C ARG A 21 5.52 -12.83 -6.83
N ALA A 22 6.43 -11.95 -6.43
CA ALA A 22 6.75 -11.68 -5.04
C ALA A 22 5.84 -10.62 -4.40
N SER A 23 5.27 -9.70 -5.19
CA SER A 23 4.40 -8.64 -4.72
C SER A 23 3.00 -9.15 -4.43
N VAL A 24 2.55 -8.88 -3.22
CA VAL A 24 1.22 -9.24 -2.72
C VAL A 24 0.19 -8.18 -3.14
N SER A 25 0.61 -6.93 -3.25
CA SER A 25 -0.23 -5.80 -3.66
C SER A 25 -0.32 -5.59 -5.18
N GLY A 26 0.30 -6.45 -6.00
CA GLY A 26 0.26 -6.38 -7.46
C GLY A 26 -1.15 -6.45 -8.06
N VAL A 27 -2.11 -7.05 -7.33
CA VAL A 27 -3.53 -7.14 -7.73
C VAL A 27 -4.22 -5.78 -7.85
N LEU A 28 -3.72 -4.76 -7.15
CA LEU A 28 -4.23 -3.39 -7.13
C LEU A 28 -3.66 -2.52 -8.26
N THR A 29 -2.69 -3.03 -9.04
CA THR A 29 -2.08 -2.25 -10.12
C THR A 29 -3.14 -1.80 -11.12
N SER A 30 -3.22 -0.48 -11.35
CA SER A 30 -4.21 0.12 -12.24
C SER A 30 -3.87 -0.18 -13.70
N GLY A 31 -4.90 -0.38 -14.53
CA GLY A 31 -4.71 -0.64 -15.95
C GLY A 31 -4.14 0.58 -16.69
N ARG A 32 -3.36 0.32 -17.75
CA ARG A 32 -2.74 1.35 -18.62
C ARG A 32 -3.73 2.34 -19.26
N ARG A 33 -5.04 2.05 -19.24
CA ARG A 33 -6.09 2.95 -19.74
C ARG A 33 -6.46 4.05 -18.74
N MET A 34 -6.32 3.79 -17.44
CA MET A 34 -6.59 4.74 -16.37
C MET A 34 -5.40 5.64 -16.04
N VAL A 35 -4.19 5.14 -16.28
CA VAL A 35 -2.92 5.82 -16.01
C VAL A 35 -2.24 6.13 -17.32
N ARG A 36 -2.28 7.40 -17.76
CA ARG A 36 -1.48 7.88 -18.90
C ARG A 36 -0.20 8.51 -18.39
N ALA A 37 0.93 8.18 -19.00
CA ALA A 37 2.18 8.89 -18.71
C ALA A 37 1.98 10.38 -19.04
N GLY A 38 2.25 11.24 -18.06
CA GLY A 38 2.18 12.69 -18.23
C GLY A 38 3.24 13.20 -19.21
N ARG A 39 3.19 14.51 -19.47
CA ARG A 39 4.17 15.18 -20.36
C ARG A 39 5.58 15.13 -19.77
N ASN A 40 5.69 15.04 -18.45
CA ASN A 40 6.93 14.86 -17.70
C ASN A 40 7.12 13.41 -17.27
N ALA A 41 8.38 12.96 -17.19
CA ALA A 41 8.72 11.57 -16.87
C ALA A 41 8.34 11.11 -15.45
N LYS A 42 7.92 12.03 -14.57
CA LYS A 42 7.56 11.80 -13.16
C LYS A 42 6.08 12.02 -12.82
N GLU A 43 5.22 12.12 -13.84
CA GLU A 43 3.81 12.42 -13.66
C GLU A 43 2.91 11.38 -14.33
N ILE A 44 1.76 11.14 -13.71
CA ILE A 44 0.66 10.38 -14.27
C ILE A 44 -0.54 11.30 -14.43
N MET A 45 -1.27 11.13 -15.53
CA MET A 45 -2.56 11.78 -15.76
C MET A 45 -3.69 10.80 -15.43
N VAL A 46 -4.57 11.21 -14.51
CA VAL A 46 -5.77 10.47 -14.10
C VAL A 46 -7.02 11.23 -14.56
N PRO A 47 -7.97 10.59 -15.26
CA PRO A 47 -9.19 11.26 -15.68
C PRO A 47 -10.15 11.49 -14.51
N LYS A 48 -10.56 12.74 -14.31
CA LYS A 48 -11.65 13.14 -13.43
C LYS A 48 -12.89 13.37 -14.29
N ILE A 49 -13.93 12.56 -14.05
CA ILE A 49 -15.21 12.65 -14.75
C ILE A 49 -16.26 13.07 -13.74
N GLN A 50 -16.93 14.20 -13.98
CA GLN A 50 -18.15 14.55 -13.26
C GLN A 50 -19.28 14.76 -14.26
N VAL A 51 -20.45 14.23 -13.90
CA VAL A 51 -21.67 14.34 -14.69
C VAL A 51 -22.76 14.91 -13.80
N SER A 52 -23.46 15.92 -14.28
CA SER A 52 -24.62 16.45 -13.58
C SER A 52 -25.76 15.43 -13.50
N GLY A 53 -26.49 15.43 -12.39
CA GLY A 53 -27.65 14.55 -12.19
C GLY A 53 -28.85 14.85 -13.11
N LEU A 54 -29.84 13.98 -13.02
CA LEU A 54 -31.13 14.15 -13.70
C LEU A 54 -31.95 15.24 -12.99
N GLY A 55 -32.75 15.99 -13.74
CA GLY A 55 -33.72 16.93 -13.21
C GLY A 55 -35.14 16.62 -13.69
N ASP A 56 -36.14 17.18 -13.01
CA ASP A 56 -37.54 16.95 -13.35
C ASP A 56 -37.86 17.39 -14.79
N TYR A 57 -38.48 16.48 -15.54
CA TYR A 57 -38.90 16.72 -16.91
C TYR A 57 -40.33 17.25 -16.94
N THR A 58 -40.54 18.39 -17.60
CA THR A 58 -41.88 18.89 -17.92
C THR A 58 -42.00 19.16 -19.42
N ARG A 59 -43.13 18.77 -20.02
CA ARG A 59 -43.35 18.92 -21.48
C ARG A 59 -43.28 20.37 -21.97
N ASN A 60 -43.49 21.35 -21.09
CA ASN A 60 -43.42 22.78 -21.43
C ASN A 60 -42.01 23.39 -21.33
N VAL A 61 -41.10 22.81 -20.52
CA VAL A 61 -39.75 23.37 -20.29
C VAL A 61 -38.65 22.52 -20.95
N GLY A 62 -38.91 21.24 -21.23
CA GLY A 62 -37.95 20.34 -21.90
C GLY A 62 -36.89 19.75 -20.96
N TYR A 63 -35.79 19.27 -21.53
CA TYR A 63 -34.67 18.69 -20.80
C TYR A 63 -33.83 19.77 -20.10
N LYS A 64 -33.45 19.52 -18.85
CA LYS A 64 -32.46 20.36 -18.15
C LYS A 64 -31.07 20.14 -18.76
N THR A 65 -30.32 21.21 -18.95
CA THR A 65 -28.95 21.13 -19.47
C THR A 65 -28.04 20.58 -18.39
N GLY A 66 -27.52 19.39 -18.63
CA GLY A 66 -26.46 18.81 -17.83
C GLY A 66 -25.07 19.23 -18.32
N SER A 67 -24.09 19.25 -17.42
CA SER A 67 -22.67 19.44 -17.75
C SER A 67 -21.91 18.14 -17.58
N ILE A 68 -21.00 17.86 -18.51
CA ILE A 68 -19.99 16.81 -18.39
C ILE A 68 -18.65 17.52 -18.28
N THR A 69 -17.95 17.37 -17.17
CA THR A 69 -16.56 17.79 -17.03
C THR A 69 -15.67 16.55 -17.14
N TYR A 70 -14.76 16.58 -18.12
CA TYR A 70 -13.76 15.53 -18.33
C TYR A 70 -12.39 16.20 -18.32
N GLU A 71 -11.75 16.19 -17.16
CA GLU A 71 -10.44 16.80 -16.94
C GLU A 71 -9.41 15.73 -16.60
N PHE A 72 -8.14 16.00 -16.88
CA PHE A 72 -7.05 15.13 -16.44
C PHE A 72 -6.27 15.83 -15.35
N GLU A 73 -6.22 15.20 -14.19
CA GLU A 73 -5.40 15.65 -13.07
C GLU A 73 -4.01 15.02 -13.19
N THR A 74 -2.97 15.83 -13.09
CA THR A 74 -1.57 15.37 -13.06
C THR A 74 -1.17 15.07 -11.63
N LYS A 75 -0.87 13.81 -11.34
CA LYS A 75 -0.34 13.37 -10.04
C LYS A 75 1.13 13.03 -10.15
N THR A 76 1.93 13.44 -9.17
CA THR A 76 3.37 13.18 -9.10
C THR A 76 3.65 11.85 -8.41
N PHE A 77 4.75 11.18 -8.77
CA PHE A 77 5.17 9.97 -8.08
C PHE A 77 5.49 10.25 -6.60
N ASN A 78 4.87 9.49 -5.69
CA ASN A 78 5.15 9.52 -4.25
C ASN A 78 6.20 8.47 -3.82
N TYR A 79 6.60 7.57 -4.72
CA TYR A 79 7.62 6.57 -4.47
C TYR A 79 8.77 6.70 -5.48
N ASP A 80 9.99 6.95 -4.99
CA ASP A 80 11.20 7.09 -5.79
C ASP A 80 12.43 6.56 -5.02
N ARG A 81 12.83 5.33 -5.31
CA ARG A 81 13.86 4.59 -4.57
C ARG A 81 14.86 3.94 -5.50
N GLY A 82 16.14 3.91 -5.14
CA GLY A 82 17.17 3.31 -5.97
C GLY A 82 18.36 2.81 -5.18
N ILE A 83 19.06 1.85 -5.77
CA ILE A 83 20.25 1.22 -5.20
C ILE A 83 21.30 0.99 -6.29
N ARG A 84 22.57 1.00 -5.89
CA ARG A 84 23.69 0.56 -6.72
C ARG A 84 24.19 -0.78 -6.17
N LEU A 85 24.36 -1.76 -7.05
CA LEU A 85 25.00 -3.03 -6.74
C LEU A 85 26.40 -3.02 -7.35
N LEU A 86 27.39 -3.45 -6.56
CA LEU A 86 28.78 -3.57 -6.96
C LEU A 86 29.19 -5.04 -6.81
N ALA A 87 29.93 -5.56 -7.78
CA ALA A 87 30.54 -6.89 -7.72
C ALA A 87 32.00 -6.78 -8.16
N ASP A 88 32.92 -7.33 -7.37
CA ASP A 88 34.35 -7.32 -7.69
C ASP A 88 34.63 -8.16 -8.95
N VAL A 89 35.68 -7.82 -9.69
CA VAL A 89 36.11 -8.55 -10.89
C VAL A 89 36.53 -9.98 -10.54
N MET A 90 37.22 -10.17 -9.41
CA MET A 90 37.69 -11.48 -8.98
C MET A 90 36.53 -12.43 -8.63
N ASP A 91 35.45 -11.92 -8.04
CA ASP A 91 34.26 -12.71 -7.69
C ASP A 91 33.42 -13.10 -8.91
N VAL A 92 33.58 -12.38 -10.01
CA VAL A 92 32.77 -12.51 -11.22
C VAL A 92 33.42 -13.44 -12.27
N GLU A 93 34.74 -13.65 -12.21
CA GLU A 93 35.44 -14.59 -13.12
C GLU A 93 34.93 -16.04 -13.02
N GLU A 94 34.37 -16.45 -11.88
CA GLU A 94 33.96 -17.84 -11.65
C GLU A 94 32.49 -18.13 -12.02
N ALA A 95 31.60 -17.14 -11.92
CA ALA A 95 30.15 -17.31 -12.13
C ALA A 95 29.62 -16.72 -13.45
N GLY A 96 30.42 -15.91 -14.15
CA GLY A 96 29.96 -15.14 -15.30
C GLY A 96 29.21 -13.88 -14.87
N VAL A 97 29.65 -12.72 -15.39
CA VAL A 97 29.15 -11.38 -15.02
C VAL A 97 27.63 -11.29 -14.99
N LEU A 98 26.97 -11.81 -16.02
CA LEU A 98 25.53 -11.61 -16.21
C LEU A 98 24.69 -12.46 -15.27
N ASP A 99 25.12 -13.70 -14.98
CA ASP A 99 24.34 -14.62 -14.15
C ASP A 99 24.37 -14.16 -12.69
N CYS A 100 25.52 -13.67 -12.21
CA CYS A 100 25.64 -13.05 -10.89
C CYS A 100 24.67 -11.87 -10.71
N PHE A 101 24.62 -10.92 -11.67
CA PHE A 101 23.70 -9.78 -11.57
C PHE A 101 22.22 -10.15 -11.79
N VAL A 102 21.91 -11.21 -12.55
CA VAL A 102 20.52 -11.70 -12.70
C VAL A 102 20.04 -12.34 -11.41
N GLU A 103 20.84 -13.19 -10.80
CA GLU A 103 20.49 -13.86 -9.54
C GLU A 103 20.42 -12.86 -8.38
N ALA A 104 21.46 -12.01 -8.23
CA ALA A 104 21.48 -10.97 -7.20
C ALA A 104 20.34 -9.96 -7.38
N GLY A 105 20.06 -9.55 -8.61
CA GLY A 105 18.93 -8.67 -8.92
C GLY A 105 17.59 -9.33 -8.60
N SER A 106 17.43 -10.62 -8.90
CA SER A 106 16.21 -11.37 -8.61
C SER A 106 16.00 -11.57 -7.11
N GLU A 107 17.07 -11.84 -6.36
CA GLU A 107 17.02 -11.92 -4.90
C GLU A 107 16.65 -10.57 -4.29
N LEU A 108 17.28 -9.48 -4.72
CA LEU A 108 16.94 -8.12 -4.30
C LEU A 108 15.46 -7.80 -4.52
N GLN A 109 14.91 -8.18 -5.69
CA GLN A 109 13.48 -7.98 -5.96
C GLN A 109 12.60 -8.73 -4.95
N ARG A 110 12.94 -9.98 -4.66
CA ARG A 110 12.14 -10.87 -3.81
C ARG A 110 12.22 -10.49 -2.33
N THR A 111 13.40 -10.13 -1.85
CA THR A 111 13.70 -9.96 -0.42
C THR A 111 13.57 -8.52 0.07
N GLN A 112 13.79 -7.53 -0.81
CA GLN A 112 13.79 -6.11 -0.42
C GLN A 112 12.74 -5.30 -1.18
N VAL A 113 12.78 -5.29 -2.52
CA VAL A 113 11.95 -4.34 -3.32
C VAL A 113 10.46 -4.67 -3.24
N ALA A 114 10.07 -5.93 -3.40
CA ALA A 114 8.66 -6.34 -3.27
C ALA A 114 8.10 -6.09 -1.85
N PRO A 115 8.78 -6.51 -0.76
CA PRO A 115 8.35 -6.17 0.59
C PRO A 115 8.18 -4.68 0.86
N GLU A 116 9.17 -3.85 0.51
CA GLU A 116 9.11 -2.40 0.74
C GLU A 116 7.96 -1.77 -0.05
N ALA A 117 7.78 -2.17 -1.31
CA ALA A 117 6.72 -1.68 -2.16
C ALA A 117 5.31 -2.07 -1.67
N ASP A 118 5.15 -3.31 -1.19
CA ASP A 118 3.89 -3.77 -0.62
C ASP A 118 3.58 -3.01 0.67
N ALA A 119 4.54 -2.87 1.58
CA ALA A 119 4.37 -2.12 2.81
C ALA A 119 4.00 -0.67 2.55
N PHE A 120 4.68 -0.01 1.61
CA PHE A 120 4.33 1.34 1.18
C PHE A 120 2.91 1.41 0.60
N THR A 121 2.52 0.43 -0.21
CA THR A 121 1.16 0.40 -0.78
C THR A 121 0.10 0.32 0.32
N PHE A 122 0.29 -0.53 1.32
CA PHE A 122 -0.68 -0.69 2.41
C PHE A 122 -0.70 0.51 3.36
N ALA A 123 0.46 1.10 3.65
CA ALA A 123 0.56 2.29 4.48
C ALA A 123 -0.13 3.49 3.82
N GLU A 124 0.11 3.75 2.53
CA GLU A 124 -0.56 4.84 1.80
C GLU A 124 -2.07 4.63 1.71
N ILE A 125 -2.55 3.39 1.59
CA ILE A 125 -3.99 3.10 1.56
C ILE A 125 -4.62 3.27 2.95
N ALA A 126 -4.00 2.76 4.00
CA ALA A 126 -4.56 2.79 5.35
C ALA A 126 -4.43 4.17 6.02
N GLY A 127 -3.36 4.90 5.71
CA GLY A 127 -3.08 6.24 6.23
C GLY A 127 -3.72 7.39 5.44
N HIS A 128 -4.42 7.10 4.33
CA HIS A 128 -5.08 8.14 3.54
C HIS A 128 -6.21 8.80 4.32
N GLU A 129 -6.28 10.12 4.26
CA GLU A 129 -7.33 10.90 4.91
C GLU A 129 -8.73 10.47 4.41
N GLY A 130 -9.67 10.26 5.33
CA GLY A 130 -11.04 9.87 5.03
C GLY A 130 -11.28 8.37 4.81
N VAL A 131 -10.26 7.53 4.91
CA VAL A 131 -10.45 6.07 4.93
C VAL A 131 -11.09 5.63 6.24
N SER A 132 -12.05 4.72 6.15
CA SER A 132 -12.68 4.12 7.32
C SER A 132 -11.71 3.18 8.04
N THR A 133 -11.24 3.60 9.21
CA THR A 133 -10.34 2.81 10.07
C THR A 133 -11.02 2.46 11.39
N ALA A 134 -10.82 1.24 11.86
CA ALA A 134 -11.31 0.78 13.16
C ALA A 134 -10.19 0.10 13.92
N THR A 135 -10.02 0.46 15.20
CA THR A 135 -9.05 -0.19 16.08
C THR A 135 -9.72 -1.36 16.80
N THR A 136 -9.28 -2.58 16.48
CA THR A 136 -9.76 -3.82 17.10
C THR A 136 -8.59 -4.69 17.52
N ASP A 137 -8.66 -5.22 18.74
CA ASP A 137 -7.66 -6.15 19.26
C ASP A 137 -8.15 -7.59 19.03
N TYR A 138 -7.40 -8.37 18.24
CA TYR A 138 -7.69 -9.78 17.97
C TYR A 138 -6.72 -10.73 18.67
N SER A 139 -5.95 -10.27 19.67
CA SER A 139 -5.02 -11.13 20.41
C SER A 139 -5.71 -12.32 21.11
N ASP A 140 -6.91 -12.10 21.65
CA ASP A 140 -7.76 -13.11 22.32
C ASP A 140 -9.09 -13.37 21.59
N ALA A 141 -9.25 -12.86 20.36
CA ALA A 141 -10.55 -12.89 19.69
C ALA A 141 -10.87 -14.25 19.06
N GLU A 142 -12.14 -14.61 19.12
CA GLU A 142 -12.65 -15.82 18.48
C GLU A 142 -12.89 -15.56 16.98
N ALA A 143 -12.92 -16.62 16.18
CA ALA A 143 -13.17 -16.50 14.73
C ALA A 143 -14.52 -15.83 14.41
N GLU A 144 -15.48 -15.91 15.33
CA GLU A 144 -16.80 -15.27 15.21
C GLU A 144 -16.72 -13.75 15.20
N ASP A 145 -15.82 -13.16 16.00
CA ASP A 145 -15.65 -11.71 16.10
C ASP A 145 -15.07 -11.14 14.80
N VAL A 146 -14.04 -11.82 14.26
CA VAL A 146 -13.44 -11.48 12.96
C VAL A 146 -14.47 -11.57 11.83
N LEU A 147 -15.32 -12.60 11.83
CA LEU A 147 -16.40 -12.74 10.84
C LEU A 147 -17.48 -11.67 11.00
N ALA A 148 -17.79 -11.25 12.22
CA ALA A 148 -18.74 -10.17 12.49
C ALA A 148 -18.23 -8.83 11.95
N ASP A 149 -16.95 -8.52 12.18
CA ASP A 149 -16.34 -7.28 11.69
C ASP A 149 -16.21 -7.26 10.16
N LEU A 150 -15.84 -8.39 9.54
CA LEU A 150 -15.85 -8.51 8.07
C LEU A 150 -17.26 -8.33 7.48
N ARG A 151 -18.31 -8.80 8.18
CA ARG A 151 -19.71 -8.55 7.77
C ARG A 151 -20.08 -7.08 7.91
N ALA A 152 -19.71 -6.45 9.03
CA ALA A 152 -19.99 -5.04 9.26
C ALA A 152 -19.33 -4.17 8.17
N ALA A 153 -18.05 -4.42 7.87
CA ALA A 153 -17.32 -3.72 6.82
C ALA A 153 -17.96 -3.93 5.43
N THR A 154 -18.31 -5.16 5.08
CA THR A 154 -18.95 -5.43 3.77
C THR A 154 -20.35 -4.84 3.65
N ASN A 155 -21.15 -4.86 4.72
CA ASN A 155 -22.47 -4.25 4.73
C ASN A 155 -22.37 -2.72 4.63
N ALA A 156 -21.43 -2.08 5.32
CA ALA A 156 -21.19 -0.65 5.19
C ALA A 156 -20.85 -0.27 3.73
N MET A 157 -20.00 -1.05 3.07
CA MET A 157 -19.68 -0.88 1.65
C MET A 157 -20.88 -1.13 0.72
N ASP A 158 -21.75 -2.09 1.05
CA ASP A 158 -22.97 -2.38 0.29
C ASP A 158 -23.98 -1.22 0.38
N GLU A 159 -24.19 -0.65 1.57
CA GLU A 159 -25.05 0.52 1.79
C GLU A 159 -24.49 1.77 1.08
N ALA A 160 -23.16 1.91 1.00
CA ALA A 160 -22.49 2.93 0.21
C ALA A 160 -22.49 2.66 -1.32
N GLN A 161 -23.17 1.60 -1.78
CA GLN A 161 -23.29 1.22 -3.20
C GLN A 161 -21.96 0.96 -3.90
N VAL A 162 -20.94 0.56 -3.14
CA VAL A 162 -19.63 0.17 -3.69
C VAL A 162 -19.77 -1.11 -4.51
N THR A 163 -19.07 -1.23 -5.63
CA THR A 163 -19.14 -2.42 -6.49
C THR A 163 -18.66 -3.67 -5.73
N THR A 164 -19.45 -4.75 -5.79
CA THR A 164 -19.17 -6.01 -5.07
C THR A 164 -18.16 -6.91 -5.79
N GLY A 165 -18.08 -6.85 -7.12
CA GLY A 165 -17.25 -7.74 -7.94
C GLY A 165 -15.73 -7.48 -7.91
N SER A 166 -15.29 -6.38 -7.30
CA SER A 166 -13.88 -5.94 -7.32
C SER A 166 -13.32 -5.67 -5.92
N ARG A 167 -13.95 -6.23 -4.87
CA ARG A 167 -13.47 -6.13 -3.49
C ARG A 167 -12.44 -7.21 -3.20
N TYR A 168 -11.27 -6.78 -2.73
CA TYR A 168 -10.19 -7.66 -2.30
C TYR A 168 -10.01 -7.54 -0.79
N LEU A 169 -9.83 -8.69 -0.15
CA LEU A 169 -9.49 -8.79 1.27
C LEU A 169 -8.02 -9.11 1.40
N PHE A 170 -7.28 -8.26 2.11
CA PHE A 170 -5.93 -8.51 2.59
C PHE A 170 -6.01 -8.85 4.07
N ILE A 171 -5.45 -9.98 4.48
CA ILE A 171 -5.56 -10.49 5.84
C ILE A 171 -4.23 -11.09 6.29
N THR A 172 -3.93 -11.04 7.57
CA THR A 172 -2.75 -11.72 8.12
C THR A 172 -2.91 -13.25 8.08
N PRO A 173 -1.83 -14.02 7.87
CA PRO A 173 -1.88 -15.48 7.88
C PRO A 173 -2.42 -16.07 9.19
N THR A 174 -2.17 -15.39 10.32
CA THR A 174 -2.67 -15.81 11.64
C THR A 174 -4.19 -15.77 11.69
N LEU A 175 -4.80 -14.65 11.31
CA LEU A 175 -6.27 -14.52 11.28
C LEU A 175 -6.88 -15.41 10.20
N ARG A 176 -6.20 -15.59 9.06
CA ARG A 176 -6.65 -16.51 8.01
C ARG A 176 -6.71 -17.96 8.52
N GLY A 177 -5.69 -18.40 9.25
CA GLY A 177 -5.66 -19.73 9.86
C GLY A 177 -6.81 -19.95 10.85
N VAL A 178 -7.07 -18.97 11.73
CA VAL A 178 -8.19 -19.03 12.69
C VAL A 178 -9.54 -19.17 11.97
N LEU A 179 -9.76 -18.44 10.87
CA LEU A 179 -10.97 -18.53 10.08
C LEU A 179 -11.14 -19.89 9.38
N ASP A 180 -10.05 -20.47 8.87
CA ASP A 180 -10.07 -21.75 8.19
C ASP A 180 -10.26 -22.92 9.18
N ASP A 181 -9.62 -22.88 10.35
CA ASP A 181 -9.82 -23.86 11.42
C ASP A 181 -11.26 -23.83 11.95
N PHE A 182 -11.84 -22.63 12.12
CA PHE A 182 -13.25 -22.48 12.47
C PHE A 182 -14.18 -23.06 11.40
N SER A 183 -13.85 -22.86 10.12
CA SER A 183 -14.59 -23.45 8.99
C SER A 183 -14.61 -24.98 9.04
N LEU A 184 -13.49 -25.59 9.43
CA LEU A 184 -13.35 -27.03 9.51
C LEU A 184 -14.07 -27.61 10.73
N ALA A 185 -13.96 -26.95 11.88
CA ALA A 185 -14.58 -27.38 13.13
C ALA A 185 -16.12 -27.23 13.12
N ASN A 186 -16.65 -26.24 12.41
CA ASN A 186 -18.08 -25.93 12.37
C ASN A 186 -18.65 -25.91 10.94
N PRO A 187 -18.74 -27.06 10.24
CA PRO A 187 -19.20 -27.13 8.85
C PRO A 187 -20.67 -26.70 8.66
N THR A 188 -21.44 -26.61 9.73
CA THR A 188 -22.84 -26.16 9.72
C THR A 188 -23.01 -24.64 9.83
N ARG A 189 -21.94 -23.89 10.13
CA ARG A 189 -21.96 -22.43 10.23
C ARG A 189 -21.48 -21.78 8.94
N SER A 190 -22.11 -20.67 8.54
CA SER A 190 -21.91 -20.06 7.24
C SER A 190 -20.69 -19.13 7.20
N ASN A 191 -19.67 -19.50 6.43
CA ASN A 191 -18.51 -18.65 6.07
C ASN A 191 -18.71 -17.85 4.77
N ARG A 192 -19.97 -17.72 4.34
CA ARG A 192 -20.35 -17.08 3.06
C ARG A 192 -19.97 -15.60 2.94
N VAL A 193 -19.54 -14.98 4.02
CA VAL A 193 -18.96 -13.62 4.00
C VAL A 193 -17.71 -13.60 3.12
N LEU A 194 -16.90 -14.65 3.19
CA LEU A 194 -15.67 -14.76 2.42
C LEU A 194 -15.93 -14.87 0.91
N GLU A 195 -17.09 -15.44 0.51
CA GLU A 195 -17.53 -15.50 -0.90
C GLU A 195 -17.88 -14.12 -1.48
N ARG A 196 -18.10 -13.10 -0.63
CA ARG A 196 -18.37 -11.72 -1.08
C ARG A 196 -17.12 -11.03 -1.61
N PHE A 197 -15.93 -11.51 -1.27
CA PHE A 197 -14.68 -10.98 -1.77
C PHE A 197 -14.28 -11.70 -3.06
N SER A 198 -13.87 -10.94 -4.07
CA SER A 198 -13.39 -11.53 -5.33
C SER A 198 -12.06 -12.24 -5.16
N ARG A 199 -11.24 -11.79 -4.21
CA ARG A 199 -9.94 -12.38 -3.91
C ARG A 199 -9.58 -12.12 -2.46
N ILE A 200 -9.04 -13.15 -1.82
CA ILE A 200 -8.42 -13.07 -0.49
C ILE A 200 -6.92 -13.23 -0.69
N VAL A 201 -6.14 -12.37 -0.05
CA VAL A 201 -4.69 -12.32 -0.17
C VAL A 201 -4.09 -12.27 1.22
N GLU A 202 -3.16 -13.18 1.50
CA GLU A 202 -2.47 -13.24 2.78
C GLU A 202 -1.25 -12.30 2.76
N VAL A 203 -1.15 -11.45 3.78
CA VAL A 203 -0.05 -10.48 3.93
C VAL A 203 0.69 -10.74 5.23
N PRO A 204 2.00 -11.06 5.20
CA PRO A 204 2.79 -11.18 6.42
C PRO A 204 2.79 -9.87 7.22
N GLN A 205 2.66 -9.98 8.55
CA GLN A 205 2.57 -8.81 9.46
C GLN A 205 3.74 -7.83 9.29
N VAL A 206 4.94 -8.34 8.98
CA VAL A 206 6.15 -7.52 8.77
C VAL A 206 6.00 -6.48 7.67
N ARG A 207 5.02 -6.61 6.77
CA ARG A 207 4.75 -5.67 5.67
C ARG A 207 3.41 -4.94 5.81
N PHE A 208 2.71 -5.08 6.93
CA PHE A 208 1.29 -4.75 7.04
C PHE A 208 1.05 -3.77 8.18
N TYR A 209 1.46 -2.52 7.96
CA TYR A 209 1.34 -1.41 8.91
C TYR A 209 0.59 -0.23 8.26
N SER A 210 -0.11 0.55 9.09
CA SER A 210 -0.85 1.74 8.64
C SER A 210 0.04 2.91 8.25
N HIS A 211 1.21 3.05 8.88
CA HIS A 211 2.23 4.05 8.56
C HIS A 211 3.61 3.40 8.62
N ILE A 212 4.48 3.78 7.70
CA ILE A 212 5.87 3.30 7.65
C ILE A 212 6.82 4.46 7.39
N ASP A 213 8.02 4.35 7.95
CA ASP A 213 9.15 5.19 7.61
C ASP A 213 10.08 4.44 6.65
N LEU A 214 10.35 5.06 5.50
CA LEU A 214 11.29 4.54 4.52
C LEU A 214 12.71 4.97 4.93
N LEU A 215 13.58 4.00 5.21
CA LEU A 215 14.93 4.27 5.68
C LEU A 215 15.79 4.86 4.54
N SER A 216 16.66 5.82 4.85
CA SER A 216 17.40 6.58 3.82
C SER A 216 18.36 5.72 3.01
N GLY A 217 18.84 4.61 3.57
CA GLY A 217 19.91 3.79 3.00
C GLY A 217 21.32 4.26 3.38
N ASP A 218 21.43 5.30 4.21
CA ASP A 218 22.70 5.70 4.80
C ASP A 218 23.04 4.78 5.99
N GLU A 219 24.32 4.60 6.29
CA GLU A 219 24.80 3.76 7.40
C GLU A 219 24.24 2.32 7.39
N ASP A 220 24.05 1.75 6.20
CA ASP A 220 23.50 0.42 5.95
C ASP A 220 22.05 0.20 6.42
N GLN A 221 21.31 1.29 6.70
CA GLN A 221 19.89 1.24 7.06
C GLN A 221 19.02 1.20 5.81
N PHE A 222 18.86 0.00 5.22
CA PHE A 222 17.99 -0.23 4.07
C PHE A 222 16.60 -0.75 4.46
N GLY A 223 15.61 -0.48 3.62
CA GLY A 223 14.24 -0.98 3.77
C GLY A 223 13.30 0.01 4.44
N TYR A 224 12.47 -0.48 5.35
CA TYR A 224 11.41 0.27 6.00
C TYR A 224 11.20 -0.20 7.44
N ALA A 225 10.66 0.68 8.26
CA ALA A 225 10.26 0.41 9.64
C ALA A 225 8.83 0.93 9.87
N PRO A 226 8.09 0.38 10.86
CA PRO A 226 6.85 1.02 11.29
C PRO A 226 7.15 2.44 11.78
N ALA A 227 6.32 3.40 11.40
CA ALA A 227 6.53 4.79 11.79
C ALA A 227 6.36 4.95 13.31
N GLU A 228 7.26 5.69 13.96
CA GLU A 228 7.16 5.96 15.40
C GLU A 228 6.00 6.92 15.73
N GLY A 229 5.61 7.75 14.74
CA GLY A 229 4.59 8.78 14.89
C GLY A 229 5.08 10.01 15.64
N ALA A 230 4.24 11.04 15.66
CA ALA A 230 4.49 12.28 16.37
C ALA A 230 3.37 12.53 17.39
N TYR A 231 3.73 13.06 18.56
CA TYR A 231 2.76 13.49 19.55
C TYR A 231 2.31 14.91 19.25
N GLU A 232 1.02 15.07 18.94
CA GLU A 232 0.39 16.36 18.66
C GLU A 232 -0.67 16.66 19.71
N LEU A 233 -0.90 17.95 20.02
CA LEU A 233 -1.97 18.34 20.94
C LEU A 233 -3.33 17.99 20.33
N THR A 234 -4.20 17.36 21.13
CA THR A 234 -5.51 16.92 20.62
C THR A 234 -6.40 18.12 20.28
N SER A 235 -7.09 18.04 19.14
CA SER A 235 -8.14 19.00 18.74
C SER A 235 -9.55 18.60 19.22
N ASP A 236 -9.66 17.49 19.94
CA ASP A 236 -10.95 16.91 20.33
C ASP A 236 -11.70 17.82 21.32
N THR A 237 -12.98 18.08 21.05
CA THR A 237 -13.85 18.84 21.97
C THR A 237 -14.49 17.96 23.06
N GLU A 238 -14.52 16.64 22.85
CA GLU A 238 -15.03 15.63 23.77
C GLU A 238 -14.12 14.40 23.78
N VAL A 239 -14.12 13.64 24.88
CA VAL A 239 -13.32 12.41 24.96
C VAL A 239 -13.89 11.38 23.99
N VAL A 240 -13.08 10.97 23.01
CA VAL A 240 -13.48 9.98 22.02
C VAL A 240 -13.24 8.56 22.58
N SER A 241 -14.30 7.74 22.60
CA SER A 241 -14.19 6.35 23.04
C SER A 241 -13.29 5.55 22.09
N GLY A 242 -12.31 4.82 22.64
CA GLY A 242 -11.33 4.04 21.87
C GLY A 242 -10.08 4.81 21.45
N LYS A 243 -10.03 6.14 21.62
CA LYS A 243 -8.83 6.95 21.35
C LYS A 243 -7.89 6.94 22.56
N THR A 244 -6.58 6.86 22.31
CA THR A 244 -5.55 6.89 23.36
C THR A 244 -4.96 8.30 23.49
N TYR A 245 -5.00 8.85 24.70
CA TYR A 245 -4.45 10.17 25.02
C TYR A 245 -3.17 10.05 25.85
N TYR A 246 -2.28 11.02 25.73
CA TYR A 246 -1.01 11.10 26.43
C TYR A 246 -0.85 12.44 27.15
N THR A 247 -0.07 12.45 28.22
CA THR A 247 0.41 13.70 28.85
C THR A 247 1.92 13.78 28.73
N GLU A 248 2.42 14.96 28.38
CA GLU A 248 3.85 15.22 28.33
C GLU A 248 4.38 15.59 29.73
N SER A 249 5.45 14.92 30.15
CA SER A 249 6.24 15.33 31.32
C SER A 249 7.72 15.25 30.96
N SER A 250 8.36 16.42 30.88
CA SER A 250 9.80 16.56 30.59
C SER A 250 10.27 15.80 29.32
N GLY A 251 9.51 15.89 28.23
CA GLY A 251 9.83 15.21 26.96
C GLY A 251 9.49 13.73 26.90
N THR A 252 8.83 13.17 27.93
CA THR A 252 8.29 11.80 27.92
C THR A 252 6.77 11.84 27.89
N TYR A 253 6.16 11.03 27.03
CA TYR A 253 4.71 10.91 26.88
C TYR A 253 4.20 9.70 27.63
N ILE A 254 3.25 9.92 28.55
CA ILE A 254 2.67 8.86 29.38
C ILE A 254 1.19 8.72 29.02
N LYS A 255 0.74 7.48 28.77
CA LYS A 255 -0.65 7.16 28.44
C LYS A 255 -1.59 7.53 29.59
N VAL A 256 -2.67 8.24 29.27
CA VAL A 256 -3.74 8.60 30.20
C VAL A 256 -4.70 7.42 30.32
N ALA A 257 -4.76 6.81 31.50
CA ALA A 257 -5.61 5.63 31.75
C ALA A 257 -7.12 5.96 31.72
N SER A 258 -7.51 7.15 32.21
CA SER A 258 -8.90 7.59 32.28
C SER A 258 -9.03 9.05 31.84
N PRO A 259 -9.13 9.33 30.52
CA PRO A 259 -9.22 10.68 30.01
C PRO A 259 -10.52 11.37 30.45
N GLN A 260 -10.42 12.65 30.81
CA GLN A 260 -11.57 13.48 31.19
C GLN A 260 -11.67 14.72 30.31
N LYS A 261 -12.89 15.19 30.04
CA LYS A 261 -13.15 16.38 29.21
C LYS A 261 -12.40 17.63 29.70
N SER A 262 -12.19 17.75 31.01
CA SER A 262 -11.44 18.85 31.63
C SER A 262 -9.92 18.83 31.35
N GLY A 263 -9.37 17.68 30.91
CA GLY A 263 -7.93 17.51 30.66
C GLY A 263 -7.52 17.61 29.19
N LEU A 264 -8.47 17.70 28.26
CA LEU A 264 -8.23 17.64 26.81
C LEU A 264 -7.26 18.73 26.33
N SER A 265 -7.26 19.93 26.91
CA SER A 265 -6.34 21.01 26.53
C SER A 265 -4.85 20.71 26.78
N THR A 266 -4.55 19.67 27.56
CA THR A 266 -3.18 19.24 27.91
C THR A 266 -2.85 17.85 27.38
N TYR A 267 -3.78 17.22 26.66
CA TYR A 267 -3.59 15.88 26.13
C TYR A 267 -2.99 15.93 24.74
N TYR A 268 -2.08 15.00 24.52
CA TYR A 268 -1.49 14.71 23.24
C TYR A 268 -2.10 13.44 22.66
N GLU A 269 -2.13 13.35 21.34
CA GLU A 269 -2.46 12.17 20.56
C GLU A 269 -1.25 11.78 19.71
N LEU A 270 -1.06 10.47 19.57
CA LEU A 270 -0.01 9.93 18.72
C LEU A 270 -0.55 9.83 17.29
N VAL A 271 -0.01 10.65 16.39
CA VAL A 271 -0.42 10.75 14.98
C VAL A 271 0.64 10.12 14.10
N GLY A 272 0.21 9.39 13.07
CA GLY A 272 1.12 8.81 12.07
C GLY A 272 1.95 7.63 12.56
N ALA A 273 1.66 7.05 13.73
CA ALA A 273 2.33 5.84 14.20
C ALA A 273 1.85 4.61 13.41
N GLY A 274 2.79 3.73 13.09
CA GLY A 274 2.58 2.53 12.29
C GLY A 274 1.85 1.42 13.04
N ALA A 275 0.54 1.54 13.21
CA ALA A 275 -0.29 0.50 13.81
C ALA A 275 -0.30 -0.77 12.91
N PRO A 276 -0.14 -1.97 13.49
CA PRO A 276 -0.27 -3.23 12.74
C PRO A 276 -1.68 -3.34 12.13
N ILE A 277 -1.79 -3.72 10.87
CA ILE A 277 -3.09 -3.95 10.22
C ILE A 277 -3.51 -5.41 10.46
N ASN A 278 -4.74 -5.62 10.91
CA ASN A 278 -5.35 -6.95 11.05
C ASN A 278 -5.85 -7.47 9.70
N PHE A 279 -6.71 -6.67 9.06
CA PHE A 279 -7.19 -6.89 7.71
C PHE A 279 -7.52 -5.57 7.02
N LEU A 280 -7.48 -5.58 5.70
CA LEU A 280 -7.77 -4.45 4.84
C LEU A 280 -8.68 -4.90 3.70
N VAL A 281 -9.84 -4.27 3.57
CA VAL A 281 -10.76 -4.46 2.45
C VAL A 281 -10.58 -3.31 1.48
N VAL A 282 -10.29 -3.62 0.22
CA VAL A 282 -10.03 -2.63 -0.82
C VAL A 282 -10.84 -2.96 -2.06
N GLU A 283 -11.65 -2.01 -2.51
CA GLU A 283 -12.22 -2.03 -3.86
C GLU A 283 -11.17 -1.56 -4.87
N LYS A 284 -10.84 -2.43 -5.84
CA LYS A 284 -9.72 -2.19 -6.77
C LYS A 284 -9.81 -0.86 -7.52
N SER A 285 -11.01 -0.39 -7.86
CA SER A 285 -11.20 0.83 -8.64
C SER A 285 -11.04 2.12 -7.84
N ALA A 286 -10.91 2.03 -6.51
CA ALA A 286 -10.57 3.15 -5.61
C ALA A 286 -9.07 3.45 -5.60
N VAL A 287 -8.22 2.46 -5.91
CA VAL A 287 -6.76 2.59 -5.85
C VAL A 287 -6.16 2.97 -7.20
N ILE A 288 -5.36 4.02 -7.20
CA ILE A 288 -4.44 4.40 -8.26
C ILE A 288 -3.06 3.86 -7.90
N LYS A 289 -2.68 2.74 -8.51
CA LYS A 289 -1.34 2.18 -8.34
C LYS A 289 -0.65 2.02 -9.68
N PHE A 290 0.56 2.56 -9.79
CA PHE A 290 1.42 2.36 -10.94
C PHE A 290 2.86 2.21 -10.50
N ASP A 291 3.52 1.15 -10.98
CA ASP A 291 4.94 0.88 -10.74
C ASP A 291 5.71 0.98 -12.06
N LYS A 292 6.92 1.54 -12.00
CA LYS A 292 7.87 1.58 -13.12
C LYS A 292 9.27 1.24 -12.63
N HIS A 293 9.83 0.18 -13.18
CA HIS A 293 11.18 -0.26 -12.89
C HIS A 293 12.15 0.24 -13.97
N VAL A 294 13.31 0.74 -13.54
CA VAL A 294 14.39 1.19 -14.42
C VAL A 294 15.69 0.55 -13.91
N ALA A 295 16.20 -0.41 -14.67
CA ALA A 295 17.54 -0.96 -14.47
C ALA A 295 18.47 -0.41 -15.55
N SER A 296 19.68 0.02 -15.16
CA SER A 296 20.72 0.38 -16.10
C SER A 296 21.40 -0.87 -16.67
N ARG A 297 22.14 -0.70 -17.77
CA ARG A 297 23.14 -1.70 -18.15
C ARG A 297 24.16 -1.91 -17.03
N VAL A 298 24.78 -3.09 -17.02
CA VAL A 298 25.97 -3.34 -16.20
C VAL A 298 27.12 -2.52 -16.77
N PHE A 299 27.79 -1.75 -15.90
CA PHE A 299 29.00 -1.01 -16.21
C PHE A 299 30.19 -1.90 -15.92
N SER A 300 31.15 -1.95 -16.84
CA SER A 300 32.38 -2.71 -16.65
C SER A 300 33.39 -1.92 -15.82
N PRO A 301 34.35 -2.59 -15.16
CA PRO A 301 35.45 -1.94 -14.45
C PRO A 301 36.20 -0.91 -15.31
N ASP A 302 36.41 -1.20 -16.60
CA ASP A 302 37.06 -0.27 -17.54
C ASP A 302 36.30 1.06 -17.72
N GLU A 303 34.99 1.07 -17.50
CA GLU A 303 34.16 2.28 -17.56
C GLU A 303 34.11 3.01 -16.20
N LEU A 304 34.62 2.38 -15.15
CA LEU A 304 34.61 2.83 -13.77
C LEU A 304 36.05 3.11 -13.34
N GLU A 305 36.60 4.22 -13.82
CA GLU A 305 38.00 4.64 -13.67
C GLU A 305 38.55 4.61 -12.22
N THR A 306 37.69 4.51 -11.21
CA THR A 306 38.05 4.50 -9.77
C THR A 306 37.75 3.19 -9.04
N LEU A 307 37.06 2.22 -9.64
CA LEU A 307 36.62 0.99 -8.95
C LEU A 307 36.88 -0.23 -9.83
N ASP A 308 37.63 -1.21 -9.31
CA ASP A 308 37.84 -2.51 -9.95
C ASP A 308 36.63 -3.42 -9.69
N SER A 309 35.45 -3.02 -10.17
CA SER A 309 34.18 -3.70 -9.90
C SER A 309 33.17 -3.46 -11.01
N TYR A 310 32.34 -4.44 -11.30
CA TYR A 310 31.13 -4.27 -12.11
C TYR A 310 30.05 -3.54 -11.30
N MET A 311 29.28 -2.66 -11.95
CA MET A 311 28.19 -1.91 -11.29
C MET A 311 26.88 -2.02 -12.03
N MET A 312 25.78 -2.19 -11.28
CA MET A 312 24.43 -2.05 -11.80
C MET A 312 23.63 -1.04 -10.97
N LYS A 313 22.90 -0.14 -11.64
CA LYS A 313 22.00 0.81 -10.98
C LYS A 313 20.56 0.35 -11.19
N TYR A 314 19.81 0.29 -10.10
CA TYR A 314 18.39 -0.01 -10.12
C TYR A 314 17.61 1.13 -9.49
N ARG A 315 16.50 1.52 -10.11
CA ARG A 315 15.58 2.54 -9.59
C ARG A 315 14.15 2.13 -9.84
N LYS A 316 13.31 2.27 -8.82
CA LYS A 316 11.88 2.04 -8.87
C LYS A 316 11.16 3.37 -8.62
N TYR A 317 10.23 3.68 -9.52
CA TYR A 317 9.29 4.78 -9.37
C TYR A 317 7.89 4.21 -9.23
N GLY A 318 7.04 4.86 -8.45
CA GLY A 318 5.64 4.51 -8.39
C GLY A 318 4.75 5.61 -7.85
N ILE A 319 3.45 5.39 -8.05
CA ILE A 319 2.41 6.10 -7.31
C ILE A 319 1.50 5.07 -6.66
N VAL A 320 1.12 5.33 -5.41
CA VAL A 320 -0.02 4.71 -4.75
C VAL A 320 -0.85 5.82 -4.18
N GLU A 321 -2.11 5.92 -4.58
CA GLU A 321 -3.02 6.93 -4.08
C GLU A 321 -4.47 6.44 -4.18
N LEU A 322 -5.36 7.06 -3.43
CA LEU A 322 -6.79 6.79 -3.51
C LEU A 322 -7.52 7.86 -4.33
N LEU A 323 -8.68 7.48 -4.82
CA LEU A 323 -9.64 8.40 -5.42
C LEU A 323 -10.58 8.91 -4.32
N ASP A 324 -10.58 10.22 -4.07
CA ASP A 324 -11.40 10.87 -3.02
C ASP A 324 -12.89 10.53 -3.14
N ASN A 325 -13.39 10.31 -4.35
CA ASN A 325 -14.78 9.97 -4.60
C ASN A 325 -15.12 8.48 -4.40
N LYS A 326 -14.16 7.66 -3.98
CA LYS A 326 -14.31 6.21 -3.77
C LYS A 326 -13.69 5.75 -2.44
N LEU A 327 -13.49 6.65 -1.49
CA LEU A 327 -12.94 6.31 -0.17
C LEU A 327 -13.80 5.30 0.59
N ASP A 328 -15.13 5.32 0.36
CA ASP A 328 -16.07 4.31 0.90
C ASP A 328 -15.74 2.87 0.46
N GLY A 329 -14.92 2.70 -0.58
CA GLY A 329 -14.44 1.40 -1.05
C GLY A 329 -13.26 0.84 -0.28
N VAL A 330 -12.75 1.54 0.74
CA VAL A 330 -11.59 1.12 1.54
C VAL A 330 -11.95 1.09 3.03
N TYR A 331 -11.64 -0.04 3.67
CA TYR A 331 -11.80 -0.23 5.11
C TYR A 331 -10.57 -0.93 5.70
N ALA A 332 -9.99 -0.37 6.75
CA ALA A 332 -8.86 -0.96 7.46
C ALA A 332 -9.21 -1.26 8.92
N SER A 333 -8.94 -2.50 9.35
CA SER A 333 -8.92 -2.86 10.77
C SER A 333 -7.49 -2.83 11.27
N LEU A 334 -7.22 -2.03 12.29
CA LEU A 334 -5.92 -1.83 12.91
C LEU A 334 -5.88 -2.48 14.29
N ALA A 335 -4.77 -3.12 14.62
CA ALA A 335 -4.48 -3.52 15.99
C ALA A 335 -4.15 -2.28 16.83
N PRO A 336 -4.43 -2.28 18.14
CA PRO A 336 -3.98 -1.21 19.02
C PRO A 336 -2.45 -1.10 18.99
N LEU A 337 -1.96 0.14 19.03
CA LEU A 337 -0.53 0.42 19.22
C LEU A 337 -0.11 -0.06 20.62
N ALA A 338 1.02 -0.76 20.66
CA ALA A 338 1.58 -1.38 21.87
C ALA A 338 2.08 -0.35 22.90
#